data_AF-A0A972S8W5-F1
#
_entry.id   AF-A0A972S8W5-F1
#
_cell.length_a   1.000
_cell.length_b   1.000
_cell.length_c   1.000
_cell.angle_alpha   90.00
_cell.angle_beta   90.00
_cell.angle_gamma   90.00
#
_symmetry.space_group_name_H-M   'P 1'
#
loop_
_entity.id
_entity.type
_entity.pdbx_description
1 polymer ?
#
loop_
_entity_poly.entity_id
_entity_poly.type
_entity_poly.pdbx_seq_one_letter_code
_entity_poly.pdbx_strand_id
1 'polypeptide(L)' 'MKKKYITTSGIPIKELYTHEDLADFDPEEMLGRPGEPPFTRGVYPNMYRGRLWTMRQYAGFGTAR' A
#
# COMPACT_ATOMS: atom_id res chain seq x y z
N MET A 1 8.81 19.60 -25.57
CA MET A 1 7.83 19.38 -24.49
C MET A 1 8.39 18.34 -23.53
N LYS A 2 8.47 18.63 -22.22
CA LYS A 2 8.88 17.63 -21.23
C LYS A 2 7.83 16.51 -21.20
N LYS A 3 8.27 15.25 -21.25
CA LYS A 3 7.40 14.08 -21.18
C LYS A 3 6.80 14.03 -19.77
N LYS A 4 5.47 14.13 -19.65
CA LYS A 4 4.79 13.99 -18.36
C LYS A 4 4.64 12.50 -18.05
N TYR A 5 5.15 12.06 -16.91
CA TYR A 5 4.95 10.71 -16.40
C TYR A 5 3.67 10.70 -15.56
N ILE A 6 2.75 9.81 -15.90
CA ILE A 6 1.47 9.65 -15.21
C ILE A 6 1.25 8.17 -14.89
N THR A 7 0.60 7.88 -13.77
CA THR A 7 0.13 6.52 -13.47
C THR A 7 -1.01 6.13 -14.41
N THR A 8 -1.37 4.85 -14.43
CA THR A 8 -2.55 4.36 -15.16
C THR A 8 -3.85 5.01 -14.69
N SER A 9 -3.89 5.52 -13.46
CA SER A 9 -5.03 6.26 -12.89
C SER A 9 -4.94 7.78 -13.14
N GLY A 10 -3.96 8.26 -13.90
CA GLY A 10 -3.82 9.68 -14.27
C GLY A 10 -3.12 10.57 -13.24
N ILE A 11 -2.48 9.99 -12.21
CA ILE A 11 -1.78 10.76 -11.18
C ILE A 11 -0.41 11.18 -11.72
N PRO A 12 -0.04 12.48 -11.69
CA PRO A 12 1.28 12.96 -12.11
C PRO A 12 2.40 12.42 -11.21
N ILE A 13 3.50 11.98 -11.82
CA ILE A 13 4.68 11.48 -11.11
C ILE A 13 5.79 12.53 -11.19
N LYS A 14 6.32 12.96 -10.03
CA LYS A 14 7.46 13.87 -9.93
C LYS A 14 8.76 13.12 -10.24
N GLU A 15 9.77 13.83 -10.75
CA GLU A 15 11.10 13.25 -11.03
C GLU A 15 11.84 12.86 -9.74
N LEU A 16 11.57 13.60 -8.65
CA LEU A 16 12.10 13.35 -7.31
C LEU A 16 11.03 13.72 -6.29
N TYR A 17 10.90 12.89 -5.25
CA TYR A 17 10.11 13.18 -4.07
C TYR A 17 11.04 13.45 -2.89
N THR A 18 10.78 14.50 -2.13
CA THR A 18 11.57 14.94 -0.97
C THR A 18 10.68 15.10 0.27
N HIS A 19 11.26 15.50 1.40
CA HIS A 19 10.50 15.79 2.62
C HIS A 19 9.48 16.93 2.43
N GLU A 20 9.71 17.84 1.47
CA GLU A 20 8.78 18.93 1.16
C GLU A 20 7.45 18.41 0.59
N ASP A 21 7.44 17.23 -0.03
CA ASP A 21 6.23 16.59 -0.54
C ASP A 21 5.34 16.01 0.57
N LEU A 22 5.84 16.01 1.81
CA LEU A 22 5.13 15.58 3.02
C LEU A 22 4.74 16.77 3.91
N ALA A 23 4.73 18.00 3.40
CA ALA A 23 4.48 19.21 4.21
C ALA A 23 3.19 19.16 5.05
N ASP A 24 2.13 18.50 4.54
CA ASP A 24 0.84 18.36 5.22
C ASP A 24 0.62 16.95 5.82
N PHE A 25 1.68 16.16 5.98
CA PHE A 25 1.61 14.79 6.47
C PHE A 25 2.04 14.70 7.94
N ASP A 26 1.12 14.30 8.82
CA ASP A 26 1.45 13.93 10.20
C ASP A 26 1.67 12.40 10.29
N PRO A 27 2.90 11.93 10.56
CA PRO A 27 3.17 10.51 10.67
C PRO A 27 2.42 9.82 11.82
N GLU A 28 2.19 10.49 12.95
CA GLU A 28 1.53 9.82 14.08
C GLU A 28 0.03 9.65 13.84
N GLU A 29 -0.62 10.63 13.21
CA GLU A 29 -2.04 10.53 12.88
C GLU A 29 -2.31 9.70 11.61
N MET A 30 -1.52 9.90 10.55
CA MET A 30 -1.80 9.31 9.24
C MET A 30 -1.11 7.96 9.02
N LEU A 31 0.06 7.73 9.65
CA LEU A 31 0.80 6.47 9.51
C LEU A 31 0.58 5.54 10.70
N GLY A 32 0.61 6.08 11.92
CA GLY A 32 0.30 5.39 13.18
C GLY A 32 1.14 4.13 13.44
N ARG A 33 0.81 3.35 14.48
CA ARG A 33 1.51 2.07 14.79
C ARG A 33 0.83 0.89 14.07
N PRO A 34 1.57 -0.18 13.73
CA PRO A 34 0.93 -1.38 13.16
C PRO A 34 -0.03 -2.00 14.18
N GLY A 35 -1.22 -2.41 13.72
CA GLY A 35 -2.27 -2.96 14.57
C GLY A 35 -3.11 -1.95 15.33
N GLU A 36 -2.91 -0.65 15.10
CA GLU A 36 -3.68 0.44 15.69
C GLU A 36 -4.28 1.33 14.58
N PRO A 37 -5.44 1.99 14.79
CA PRO A 37 -5.97 2.97 13.82
C PRO A 37 -4.91 4.03 13.47
N PRO A 38 -4.83 4.49 12.20
CA PRO A 38 -5.68 4.17 11.05
C PRO A 38 -5.28 2.89 10.29
N PHE A 39 -4.42 2.04 10.87
CA PHE A 39 -3.95 0.77 10.30
C PHE A 39 -3.15 0.90 9.00
N THR A 40 -2.63 2.09 8.68
CA THR A 40 -1.81 2.34 7.47
C THR A 40 -0.58 1.43 7.41
N ARG A 41 0.05 1.13 8.56
CA ARG A 41 1.18 0.18 8.67
C ARG A 41 0.77 -1.30 8.69
N GLY A 42 -0.52 -1.59 8.64
CA GLY A 42 -1.09 -2.95 8.69
C GLY A 42 -2.02 -3.15 9.89
N VAL A 43 -2.98 -4.06 9.73
CA VAL A 43 -4.05 -4.34 10.71
C VAL A 43 -3.60 -5.20 11.90
N TYR A 44 -2.43 -5.83 11.83
CA TYR A 44 -1.87 -6.65 12.92
C TYR A 44 -0.53 -6.09 13.39
N PRO A 45 -0.23 -6.07 14.70
CA PRO A 45 1.03 -5.51 15.22
C PRO A 45 2.31 -6.19 14.70
N ASN A 46 2.25 -7.49 14.40
CA ASN A 46 3.38 -8.30 13.97
C ASN A 46 3.34 -8.72 12.49
N MET A 47 2.23 -8.43 11.78
CA MET A 47 2.00 -8.77 10.37
C MET A 47 2.60 -10.13 9.97
N TYR A 48 3.47 -10.13 8.95
CA TYR A 48 4.05 -11.34 8.37
C TYR A 48 5.17 -11.96 9.20
N ARG A 49 5.63 -11.31 10.29
CA ARG A 49 6.48 -11.94 11.30
C ARG A 49 5.67 -12.87 12.20
N GLY A 50 4.38 -12.60 12.38
CA GLY A 50 3.46 -13.46 13.13
C GLY A 50 2.84 -14.55 12.25
N ARG A 51 2.26 -14.16 11.12
CA ARG A 51 1.67 -15.09 10.16
C ARG A 51 1.81 -14.55 8.74
N LEU A 52 2.37 -15.36 7.84
CA LEU A 52 2.43 -15.04 6.42
C LEU A 52 1.03 -14.82 5.83
N TRP A 53 0.94 -14.06 4.74
CA TRP A 53 -0.30 -13.97 3.99
C TRP A 53 -0.72 -15.35 3.48
N THR A 54 -2.02 -15.56 3.32
CA THR A 54 -2.50 -16.81 2.76
C THR A 54 -2.17 -16.84 1.27
N MET A 55 -1.32 -17.78 0.85
CA MET A 55 -1.15 -18.10 -0.56
C MET A 55 -2.42 -18.79 -1.05
N ARG A 56 -3.32 -18.02 -1.67
CA ARG A 56 -4.62 -18.50 -2.14
C ARG A 56 -4.57 -18.69 -3.66
N GLN A 57 -4.43 -19.94 -4.08
CA GLN A 57 -4.49 -20.30 -5.49
C GLN A 57 -5.95 -20.31 -5.95
N TYR A 58 -6.22 -19.62 -7.05
CA TYR A 58 -7.48 -19.77 -7.77
C TYR A 58 -7.32 -20.94 -8.76
N ALA A 59 -8.17 -21.94 -8.63
CA ALA A 59 -8.17 -23.11 -9.50
C ALA A 59 -9.60 -23.59 -9.74
N GLY A 60 -9.88 -24.06 -10.95
CA GLY A 60 -11.16 -24.63 -11.34
C GLY A 60 -11.20 -24.93 -12.83
N PHE A 61 -11.53 -26.18 -13.19
CA PHE A 61 -11.81 -26.63 -14.55
C PHE A 61 -12.68 -27.90 -14.51
N GLY A 62 -13.54 -28.11 -15.52
CA GLY A 62 -14.42 -29.30 -15.57
C GLY A 62 -15.62 -29.25 -14.62
N THR A 63 -16.15 -30.43 -14.25
CA THR A 63 -17.31 -30.58 -13.35
C THR A 63 -16.88 -30.91 -11.93
N ALA A 64 -17.59 -30.38 -10.93
CA ALA A 64 -17.28 -30.57 -9.50
C ALA A 64 -17.61 -31.95 -8.90
N ARG A 65 -18.07 -32.90 -9.73
CA ARG A 65 -18.60 -34.19 -9.27
C ARG A 65 -17.51 -35.22 -9.05
#